data_AF-A0A259BEP5-F1
#
_entry.id   AF-A0A259BEP5-F1
#
_cell.length_a   1.000
_cell.length_b   1.000
_cell.length_c   1.000
_cell.angle_alpha   90.00
_cell.angle_beta   90.00
_cell.angle_gamma   90.00
#
_symmetry.space_group_name_H-M   'P 1'
#
loop_
_entity.id
_entity.type
_entity.pdbx_description
1 polymer ?
#
loop_
_entity_poly.entity_id
_entity_poly.type
_entity_poly.pdbx_seq_one_letter_code
_entity_poly.pdbx_strand_id
1 'polypeptide(L)' 'ITQCLKAAGVKASDIDALFLTGGSTRLAHVRSAIVAMAPQARIVAGDTFGSVGTGLAVEAGRRYGR' A
#
# COMPACT_ATOMS: atom_id res chain seq x y z
N ILE A 1 0.21 -8.32 -8.50
CA ILE A 1 0.03 -8.86 -7.12
C ILE A 1 0.47 -10.32 -7.03
N THR A 2 -0.13 -11.26 -7.77
CA THR A 2 0.27 -12.69 -7.74
C THR A 2 1.77 -12.92 -7.94
N GLN A 3 2.36 -12.26 -8.94
CA GLN A 3 3.80 -12.35 -9.19
C GLN A 3 4.63 -11.81 -8.01
N CYS A 4 4.20 -10.72 -7.37
CA CYS A 4 4.86 -10.14 -6.20
C CYS A 4 4.83 -11.09 -5.00
N LEU A 5 3.67 -11.69 -4.72
CA LEU A 5 3.52 -12.70 -3.66
C LEU A 5 4.46 -13.88 -3.90
N LYS A 6 4.48 -14.40 -5.14
CA LYS A 6 5.39 -15.48 -5.53
C LYS A 6 6.87 -15.11 -5.35
N ALA A 7 7.25 -13.91 -5.78
CA ALA A 7 8.63 -13.43 -5.65
C ALA A 7 9.04 -13.21 -4.18
N ALA A 8 8.12 -12.78 -3.33
CA ALA A 8 8.35 -12.60 -1.89
C ALA A 8 8.28 -13.91 -1.10
N GLY A 9 7.80 -15.02 -1.69
CA GLY A 9 7.66 -16.31 -1.00
C GLY A 9 6.57 -16.33 0.08
N VAL A 10 5.60 -15.41 0.01
CA VAL A 10 4.51 -15.28 0.99
C VAL A 10 3.16 -15.59 0.36
N LYS A 11 2.23 -16.09 1.17
CA LYS A 11 0.84 -16.32 0.75
C LYS A 11 0.06 -15.01 0.82
N ALA A 12 -1.04 -14.96 0.07
CA ALA A 12 -1.98 -13.85 0.17
C ALA A 12 -2.45 -13.65 1.62
N SER A 13 -2.65 -14.73 2.38
CA SER A 13 -3.06 -14.75 3.80
C SER A 13 -2.08 -14.07 4.74
N ASP A 14 -0.80 -13.97 4.34
CA ASP A 14 0.27 -13.43 5.16
C ASP A 14 0.33 -11.89 5.04
N ILE A 15 -0.54 -11.29 4.23
CA ILE A 15 -0.65 -9.84 4.08
C ILE A 15 -1.60 -9.30 5.16
N ASP A 16 -1.04 -8.55 6.10
CA ASP A 16 -1.79 -7.93 7.20
C ASP A 16 -2.49 -6.63 6.79
N ALA A 17 -1.91 -5.89 5.83
CA ALA A 17 -2.37 -4.56 5.47
C ALA A 17 -2.17 -4.25 3.98
N LEU A 18 -3.15 -3.55 3.41
CA LEU A 18 -3.06 -2.97 2.07
C LEU A 18 -3.04 -1.44 2.19
N PHE A 19 -1.93 -0.84 1.77
CA PHE A 19 -1.80 0.60 1.62
C PHE A 19 -1.93 0.96 0.14
N LEU A 20 -3.02 1.63 -0.23
CA LEU A 20 -3.32 1.98 -1.62
C LEU A 20 -2.79 3.38 -1.92
N THR A 21 -1.87 3.50 -2.87
CA THR A 21 -1.24 4.76 -3.29
C THR A 21 -1.55 5.09 -4.75
N GLY A 22 -1.64 6.38 -5.07
CA GLY A 22 -1.84 6.86 -6.44
C GLY A 22 -3.32 6.92 -6.85
N GLY A 23 -3.65 7.93 -7.67
CA GLY A 23 -5.04 8.29 -7.96
C GLY A 23 -5.90 7.17 -8.57
N SER A 24 -5.31 6.29 -9.38
CA SER A 24 -6.01 5.18 -10.06
C SER A 24 -6.57 4.14 -9.09
N THR A 25 -6.00 4.02 -7.89
CA THR A 25 -6.49 3.07 -6.87
C THR A 25 -7.85 3.45 -6.27
N ARG A 26 -8.35 4.67 -6.55
CA ARG A 26 -9.69 5.13 -6.18
C ARG A 26 -10.79 4.64 -7.12
N LEU A 27 -10.44 4.15 -8.30
CA LEU A 27 -11.40 3.54 -9.21
C LEU A 27 -12.01 2.32 -8.53
N ALA A 28 -13.34 2.30 -8.38
CA ALA A 28 -14.03 1.27 -7.60
C ALA A 28 -13.68 -0.16 -8.05
N HIS A 29 -13.63 -0.40 -9.36
CA HIS A 29 -13.29 -1.72 -9.91
C HIS A 29 -11.82 -2.11 -9.65
N VAL A 30 -10.89 -1.16 -9.77
CA VAL A 30 -9.47 -1.40 -9.45
C VAL A 30 -9.31 -1.71 -7.97
N ARG A 31 -9.94 -0.90 -7.10
CA ARG A 31 -9.90 -1.11 -5.65
C ARG A 31 -10.44 -2.50 -5.28
N SER A 32 -11.63 -2.86 -5.76
CA SER A 32 -12.22 -4.17 -5.48
C SER A 32 -11.35 -5.32 -5.97
N ALA A 33 -10.73 -5.20 -7.16
CA ALA A 33 -9.82 -6.21 -7.68
C ALA A 33 -8.56 -6.37 -6.79
N ILE A 34 -7.99 -5.29 -6.28
CA ILE A 34 -6.83 -5.35 -5.37
C ILE A 34 -7.22 -5.98 -4.03
N VAL A 35 -8.34 -5.56 -3.44
CA VAL A 35 -8.83 -6.08 -2.15
C VAL A 35 -9.12 -7.58 -2.22
N ALA A 36 -9.72 -8.04 -3.33
CA ALA A 36 -10.03 -9.46 -3.54
C ALA A 36 -8.78 -10.37 -3.55
N MET A 37 -7.59 -9.82 -3.84
CA MET A 37 -6.34 -10.59 -3.85
C MET A 37 -5.77 -10.86 -2.46
N ALA A 38 -6.19 -10.11 -1.43
CA ALA A 38 -5.76 -10.29 -0.04
C ALA A 38 -6.93 -9.88 0.89
N PRO A 39 -8.01 -10.68 0.94
CA PRO A 39 -9.27 -10.29 1.58
C PRO A 39 -9.17 -10.12 3.10
N GLN A 40 -8.20 -10.78 3.75
CA GLN A 40 -7.97 -10.65 5.19
C GLN A 40 -7.12 -9.42 5.56
N ALA A 41 -6.51 -8.76 4.57
CA ALA A 41 -5.67 -7.60 4.82
C ALA A 41 -6.52 -6.38 5.20
N ARG A 42 -6.10 -5.66 6.22
CA ARG A 42 -6.71 -4.40 6.63
C ARG A 42 -6.42 -3.31 5.60
N ILE A 43 -7.46 -2.64 5.11
CA ILE A 43 -7.28 -1.49 4.22
C ILE A 43 -6.85 -0.29 5.05
N VAL A 44 -5.68 0.25 4.75
CA VAL A 44 -5.16 1.45 5.38
C VAL A 44 -5.48 2.64 4.49
N ALA A 45 -6.49 3.41 4.88
CA ALA A 45 -6.85 4.66 4.22
C ALA A 45 -5.88 5.77 4.65
N GLY A 46 -4.73 5.86 4.00
CA GLY A 46 -3.87 7.05 4.08
C GLY A 46 -4.28 8.11 3.07
N ASP A 47 -3.66 9.30 3.15
CA ASP A 47 -3.71 10.27 2.05
C ASP A 47 -3.11 9.63 0.78
N THR A 48 -3.97 9.16 -0.11
CA THR A 48 -3.59 8.45 -1.33
C THR A 48 -2.72 9.31 -2.27
N PHE A 49 -2.77 10.64 -2.12
CA PHE A 49 -2.06 11.59 -2.98
C PHE A 49 -0.74 12.06 -2.34
N GLY A 50 -0.76 12.42 -1.05
CA GLY A 50 0.38 12.97 -0.32
C GLY A 50 1.17 11.96 0.51
N SER A 51 0.74 10.70 0.63
CA SER A 51 1.40 9.72 1.52
C SER A 51 2.87 9.48 1.20
N VAL A 52 3.22 9.38 -0.08
CA VAL A 52 4.61 9.21 -0.51
C VAL A 52 5.43 10.45 -0.15
N GLY A 53 4.94 11.65 -0.50
CA GLY A 53 5.61 12.92 -0.17
C GLY A 53 5.77 13.13 1.34
N THR A 54 4.73 12.77 2.11
CA THR A 54 4.76 12.82 3.58
C THR A 54 5.81 11.87 4.13
N GLY A 55 5.86 10.62 3.65
CA GLY A 55 6.88 9.65 4.06
C GLY A 55 8.30 10.13 3.75
N LEU A 56 8.52 10.75 2.59
CA LEU A 56 9.79 11.35 2.22
C LEU A 56 10.18 12.53 3.13
N ALA A 57 9.22 13.39 3.49
CA ALA A 57 9.46 14.50 4.41
C ALA A 57 9.80 14.02 5.84
N VAL A 58 9.09 13.00 6.33
CA VAL A 58 9.41 12.34 7.61
C VAL A 58 10.83 11.76 7.57
N GLU A 59 11.20 11.07 6.51
CA GLU A 59 12.55 10.50 6.38
C GLU A 59 13.63 11.59 6.25
N ALA A 60 13.33 12.70 5.56
CA ALA A 60 14.24 13.84 5.50
C ALA A 60 14.45 14.47 6.89
N GLY A 61 13.38 14.60 7.68
CA GLY A 61 13.48 15.03 9.08
C GLY A 61 14.33 14.09 9.91
N ARG A 62 14.19 12.76 9.74
CA ARG A 62 14.99 11.76 10.47
C ARG A 62 16.48 11.77 10.08
N ARG A 63 16.80 12.04 8.81
CA ARG A 63 18.18 12.04 8.30
C ARG A 63 18.91 13.37 8.46
N TYR A 64 18.18 14.48 8.35
CA TYR A 64 18.75 15.82 8.21
C TYR A 64 18.20 16.85 9.19
N GLY A 65 17.12 16.51 9.91
CA GLY A 65 16.66 17.30 11.06
C GLY A 65 17.65 17.15 12.20
N ARG A 66 18.26 18.27 12.61
CA ARG A 66 19.14 18.32 13.77
C ARG A 66 18.33 18.17 15.06
#